data_AF-A0A165DKM9-F1
#
_entry.id   AF-A0A165DKM9-F1
#
_cell.length_a   1.000
_cell.length_b   1.000
_cell.length_c   1.000
_cell.angle_alpha   90.00
_cell.angle_beta   90.00
_cell.angle_gamma   90.00
#
_symmetry.space_group_name_H-M   'P 1'
#
loop_
_entity.id
_entity.type
_entity.pdbx_description
1 polymer ?
#
loop_
_entity_poly.entity_id
_entity_poly.type
_entity_poly.pdbx_seq_one_letter_code
_entity_poly.pdbx_strand_id
1 'polypeptide(L)'
;MRFTAVLPILAAFAASAHAASGWANSCTGQKISNSILTANCINSSGLTTATSIDLNTCLVNIFGLLDCGSDLIAGLTPNAVKRHRHTSPVNFNQYQQLQPSASELEMRLTAVLPVLATLAASARAASGWASSCTGQKISGSILTANCINSSGLTTATSINLNTCLVNVFGQLGCGSEGQALKTCNDCTVSSATITCSCLKGGNSDRLRSSVDSNNCIGNRNGALTC
;
A
#
# COMPACT_ATOMS: atom_id res chain seq x y z
N MET A 1 31.51 69.66 -4.07
CA MET A 1 31.27 68.46 -3.23
C MET A 1 30.16 67.66 -3.89
N ARG A 2 30.48 66.51 -4.49
CA ARG A 2 29.50 65.57 -5.04
C ARG A 2 29.83 64.19 -4.45
N PHE A 3 28.94 63.69 -3.60
CA PHE A 3 29.02 62.34 -3.04
C PHE A 3 28.34 61.38 -4.01
N THR A 4 29.12 60.50 -4.64
CA THR A 4 28.60 59.37 -5.40
C THR A 4 28.64 58.14 -4.50
N ALA A 5 27.51 57.78 -3.90
CA ALA A 5 27.37 56.54 -3.15
C ALA A 5 27.17 55.38 -4.14
N VAL A 6 28.08 54.41 -4.11
CA VAL A 6 27.95 53.15 -4.86
C VAL A 6 27.30 52.13 -3.91
N LEU A 7 26.05 51.73 -4.20
CA LEU A 7 25.41 50.60 -3.53
C LEU A 7 25.80 49.29 -4.25
N PRO A 8 26.19 48.22 -3.52
CA PRO A 8 26.34 46.90 -4.11
C PRO A 8 24.97 46.24 -4.29
N ILE A 9 24.68 45.77 -5.50
CA ILE A 9 23.52 44.91 -5.80
C ILE A 9 23.86 43.51 -5.29
N LEU A 10 23.33 43.11 -4.12
CA LEU A 10 23.25 41.72 -3.72
C LEU A 10 22.18 41.03 -4.59
N ALA A 11 22.59 40.21 -5.55
CA ALA A 11 21.70 39.27 -6.21
C ALA A 11 21.43 38.10 -5.26
N ALA A 12 20.26 38.12 -4.60
CA ALA A 12 19.74 36.94 -3.93
C ALA A 12 19.30 35.93 -5.01
N PHE A 13 20.05 34.85 -5.17
CA PHE A 13 19.58 33.68 -5.92
C PHE A 13 18.45 33.04 -5.12
N ALA A 14 17.20 33.37 -5.47
CA ALA A 14 16.05 32.60 -5.02
C ALA A 14 16.14 31.21 -5.65
N ALA A 15 16.44 30.20 -4.84
CA ALA A 15 16.25 28.81 -5.23
C ALA A 15 14.75 28.60 -5.48
N SER A 16 14.36 28.47 -6.74
CA SER A 16 13.02 28.08 -7.12
C SER A 16 12.80 26.62 -6.73
N ALA A 17 12.14 26.41 -5.59
CA ALA A 17 11.51 25.15 -5.28
C ALA A 17 10.56 24.80 -6.43
N HIS A 18 10.95 23.83 -7.26
CA HIS A 18 10.09 23.31 -8.31
C HIS A 18 8.94 22.56 -7.64
N ALA A 19 7.82 23.26 -7.44
CA ALA A 19 6.54 22.61 -7.18
C ALA A 19 6.32 21.60 -8.31
N ALA A 20 6.06 20.34 -7.95
CA ALA A 20 5.70 19.31 -8.90
C ALA A 20 4.57 19.84 -9.80
N SER A 21 4.87 20.08 -11.07
CA SER A 21 3.90 20.66 -12.00
C SER A 21 2.84 19.62 -12.32
N GLY A 22 1.77 19.60 -11.54
CA GLY A 22 0.61 18.74 -11.77
C GLY A 22 -0.08 19.10 -13.08
N TRP A 23 -0.73 18.11 -13.69
CA TRP A 23 -1.50 18.26 -14.93
C TRP A 23 -2.53 19.40 -14.87
N ALA A 24 -3.02 19.75 -13.67
CA ALA A 24 -3.96 20.85 -13.45
C ALA A 24 -3.42 22.23 -13.90
N ASN A 25 -2.10 22.41 -14.01
CA ASN A 25 -1.50 23.67 -14.45
C ASN A 25 -1.65 23.93 -15.95
N SER A 26 -1.85 22.88 -16.74
CA SER A 26 -1.95 22.94 -18.20
C SER A 26 -3.30 22.44 -18.72
N CYS A 27 -4.24 22.14 -17.84
CA CYS A 27 -5.54 21.57 -18.18
C CYS A 27 -6.68 22.37 -17.54
N THR A 28 -7.81 22.50 -18.24
CA THR A 28 -9.01 23.19 -17.77
C THR A 28 -10.27 22.40 -18.11
N GLY A 29 -11.40 22.74 -17.47
CA GLY A 29 -12.70 22.11 -17.75
C GLY A 29 -12.76 20.66 -17.27
N GLN A 30 -12.09 20.34 -16.18
CA GLN A 30 -12.04 19.02 -15.58
C GLN A 30 -13.44 18.52 -15.23
N LYS A 31 -13.80 17.32 -15.70
CA LYS A 31 -15.03 16.63 -15.33
C LYS A 31 -14.72 15.16 -15.08
N ILE A 32 -15.22 14.64 -13.97
CA ILE A 32 -15.18 13.21 -13.66
C ILE A 32 -16.57 12.63 -13.89
N SER A 33 -16.63 11.56 -14.67
CA SER A 33 -17.83 10.74 -14.84
C SER A 33 -17.44 9.28 -14.67
N ASN A 34 -18.00 8.63 -13.65
CA ASN A 34 -17.54 7.33 -13.16
C ASN A 34 -16.04 7.37 -12.86
N SER A 35 -15.23 6.55 -13.52
CA SER A 35 -13.76 6.53 -13.40
C SER A 35 -13.05 7.39 -14.43
N ILE A 36 -13.76 8.00 -15.39
CA ILE A 36 -13.11 8.74 -16.48
C ILE A 36 -12.99 10.23 -16.10
N LEU A 37 -11.75 10.70 -16.00
CA LEU A 37 -11.43 12.12 -15.91
C LEU A 37 -11.26 12.67 -17.33
N THR A 38 -12.05 13.68 -17.67
CA THR A 38 -11.97 14.41 -18.94
C THR A 38 -11.51 15.84 -18.69
N ALA A 39 -10.68 16.39 -19.57
CA ALA A 39 -10.20 17.76 -19.48
C ALA A 39 -9.75 18.28 -20.86
N ASN A 40 -9.56 19.59 -20.97
CA ASN A 40 -8.96 20.24 -22.11
C ASN A 40 -7.54 20.69 -21.74
N CYS A 41 -6.52 20.10 -22.37
CA CYS A 41 -5.12 20.31 -21.98
C CYS A 41 -4.29 20.94 -23.09
N ILE A 42 -3.36 21.82 -22.72
CA ILE A 42 -2.42 22.46 -23.65
C ILE A 42 -1.35 21.45 -24.08
N ASN A 43 -1.17 21.25 -25.38
CA ASN A 43 -0.14 20.38 -25.95
C ASN A 43 1.19 21.13 -26.18
N SER A 44 2.20 20.44 -26.73
CA SER A 44 3.53 21.03 -26.99
C SER A 44 3.54 22.22 -27.95
N SER A 45 2.49 22.38 -28.75
CA SER A 45 2.32 23.49 -29.69
C SER A 45 1.53 24.66 -29.10
N GLY A 46 1.18 24.60 -27.81
CA GLY A 46 0.36 25.62 -27.15
C GLY A 46 -1.15 25.50 -27.43
N LEU A 47 -1.59 24.46 -28.14
CA LEU A 47 -2.99 24.27 -28.50
C LEU A 47 -3.73 23.44 -27.45
N THR A 48 -4.95 23.84 -27.14
CA THR A 48 -5.83 23.09 -26.25
C THR A 48 -6.43 21.86 -26.96
N THR A 49 -6.27 20.69 -26.37
CA THR A 49 -6.74 19.40 -26.88
C THR A 49 -7.61 18.73 -25.82
N ALA A 50 -8.81 18.29 -26.20
CA ALA A 50 -9.66 17.48 -25.33
C ALA A 50 -9.02 16.10 -25.10
N THR A 51 -8.96 15.66 -23.86
CA THR A 51 -8.36 14.38 -23.48
C THR A 51 -9.12 13.73 -22.34
N SER A 52 -8.93 12.42 -22.19
CA SER A 52 -9.49 11.64 -21.11
C SER A 52 -8.48 10.63 -20.59
N ILE A 53 -8.58 10.33 -19.30
CA ILE A 53 -7.86 9.24 -18.65
C ILE A 53 -8.84 8.45 -17.79
N ASP A 54 -8.79 7.13 -17.89
CA ASP A 54 -9.54 6.26 -16.99
C ASP A 54 -8.75 6.09 -15.69
N LEU A 55 -9.23 6.74 -14.63
CA LEU A 55 -8.61 6.71 -13.31
C LEU A 55 -8.56 5.30 -12.72
N ASN A 56 -9.41 4.35 -13.14
CA ASN A 56 -9.31 2.95 -12.70
C ASN A 56 -8.02 2.27 -13.16
N THR A 57 -7.35 2.82 -14.17
CA THR A 57 -6.06 2.29 -14.65
C THR A 57 -4.86 2.82 -13.86
N CYS A 58 -5.04 3.90 -13.10
CA CYS A 58 -3.95 4.65 -12.49
C CYS A 58 -4.10 4.76 -10.96
N LEU A 59 -5.32 4.86 -10.46
CA LEU A 59 -5.64 4.95 -9.04
C LEU A 59 -5.98 3.57 -8.48
N VAL A 60 -5.28 3.20 -7.42
CA VAL A 60 -5.58 2.01 -6.63
C VAL A 60 -6.11 2.45 -5.27
N ASN A 61 -7.08 1.70 -4.73
CA ASN A 61 -7.55 1.90 -3.37
C ASN A 61 -6.77 0.96 -2.44
N ILE A 62 -5.84 1.51 -1.66
CA ILE A 62 -5.05 0.79 -0.68
C ILE A 62 -5.51 1.25 0.70
N PHE A 63 -6.24 0.39 1.40
CA PHE A 63 -6.75 0.65 2.76
C PHE A 63 -7.59 1.94 2.90
N GLY A 64 -8.39 2.28 1.87
CA GLY A 64 -9.20 3.50 1.87
C GLY A 64 -8.44 4.75 1.40
N LEU A 65 -7.16 4.62 1.04
CA LEU A 65 -6.35 5.67 0.43
C LEU A 65 -6.24 5.45 -1.07
N LEU A 66 -6.53 6.48 -1.85
CA LEU A 66 -6.27 6.45 -3.30
C LEU A 66 -4.79 6.76 -3.56
N ASP A 67 -4.10 5.84 -4.21
CA ASP A 67 -2.68 5.95 -4.57
C ASP A 67 -2.50 5.84 -6.09
N CYS A 68 -1.52 6.56 -6.64
CA CYS A 68 -1.15 6.52 -8.05
C CYS A 68 -0.15 5.37 -8.25
N GLY A 69 -0.61 4.23 -8.77
CA GLY A 69 0.14 2.96 -8.83
C GLY A 69 1.34 2.92 -9.78
N SER A 70 2.02 4.02 -10.07
CA SER A 70 3.17 4.07 -10.99
C SER A 70 4.41 3.31 -10.49
N ASP A 71 4.48 2.97 -9.20
CA ASP A 71 5.62 2.22 -8.64
C ASP A 71 5.43 0.70 -8.62
N LEU A 72 4.22 0.17 -8.91
CA LEU A 72 4.00 -1.28 -9.05
C LEU A 72 4.10 -1.80 -10.51
N ILE A 73 4.15 -0.90 -11.51
CA ILE A 73 4.22 -1.25 -12.95
C ILE A 73 5.64 -1.06 -13.53
N ALA A 74 6.68 -1.02 -12.70
CA ALA A 74 8.08 -1.02 -13.19
C ALA A 74 8.63 -2.43 -13.49
N GLY A 75 7.83 -3.48 -13.31
CA GLY A 75 8.25 -4.87 -13.50
C GLY A 75 7.92 -5.50 -14.85
N LEU A 76 7.18 -4.84 -15.76
CA LEU A 76 6.71 -5.47 -17.01
C LEU A 76 6.98 -4.59 -18.23
N THR A 77 8.01 -5.00 -18.99
CA THR A 77 8.47 -4.61 -20.34
C THR A 77 9.66 -3.61 -20.43
N PRO A 78 10.77 -3.99 -21.11
CA PRO A 78 11.95 -3.14 -21.26
C PRO A 78 11.96 -2.24 -22.51
N ASN A 79 10.81 -1.78 -23.05
CA ASN A 79 10.81 -0.88 -24.21
C ASN A 79 9.53 -0.05 -24.35
N ALA A 80 9.48 1.11 -23.69
CA ALA A 80 9.04 2.40 -24.25
C ALA A 80 8.97 3.46 -23.14
N VAL A 81 9.36 4.69 -23.49
CA VAL A 81 9.41 5.89 -22.64
C VAL A 81 10.67 5.99 -21.75
N LYS A 82 11.73 6.52 -22.36
CA LYS A 82 12.76 7.31 -21.66
C LYS A 82 12.04 8.46 -20.92
N ARG A 83 11.78 8.31 -19.63
CA ARG A 83 11.58 9.45 -18.72
C ARG A 83 12.49 9.29 -17.51
N HIS A 84 13.06 10.42 -17.11
CA HIS A 84 14.15 10.54 -16.16
C HIS A 84 13.97 9.66 -14.92
N ARG A 85 14.89 8.70 -14.75
CA ARG A 85 15.12 8.01 -13.49
C ARG A 85 15.55 9.05 -12.45
N HIS A 86 14.66 9.38 -11.53
CA HIS A 86 15.05 9.78 -10.19
C HIS A 86 14.81 8.57 -9.28
N THR A 87 15.75 7.62 -9.32
CA THR A 87 15.81 6.57 -8.31
C THR A 87 16.37 7.18 -7.03
N SER A 88 15.50 7.72 -6.18
CA SER A 88 15.78 7.70 -4.75
C SER A 88 15.39 6.31 -4.25
N PRO A 89 16.30 5.55 -3.61
CA PRO A 89 15.90 4.31 -2.96
C PRO A 89 14.88 4.67 -1.88
N VAL A 90 13.67 4.14 -1.99
CA VAL A 90 12.70 4.20 -0.90
C VAL A 90 13.23 3.25 0.17
N ASN A 91 13.93 3.83 1.14
CA ASN A 91 14.37 3.13 2.34
C ASN A 91 13.13 2.92 3.22
N PHE A 92 12.51 1.74 3.11
CA PHE A 92 11.36 1.35 3.92
C PHE A 92 11.64 1.32 5.44
N ASN A 93 12.89 1.49 5.88
CA ASN A 93 13.22 1.61 7.31
C ASN A 93 12.91 3.01 7.89
N GLN A 94 12.54 4.01 7.10
CA GLN A 94 12.36 5.37 7.63
C GLN A 94 10.99 5.61 8.31
N TYR A 95 10.03 4.70 8.18
CA TYR A 95 8.78 4.75 8.95
C TYR A 95 8.85 4.04 10.31
N GLN A 96 10.03 3.54 10.71
CA GLN A 96 10.21 2.77 11.95
C GLN A 96 10.80 3.57 13.13
N GLN A 97 10.92 4.90 13.01
CA GLN A 97 11.66 5.73 13.98
C GLN A 97 10.84 6.82 14.69
N LEU A 98 9.52 6.92 14.49
CA LEU A 98 8.68 7.78 15.32
C LEU A 98 8.05 6.97 16.47
N GLN A 99 8.90 6.46 17.35
CA GLN A 99 8.50 6.06 18.71
C GLN A 99 9.09 7.08 19.68
N PRO A 100 8.28 7.83 20.45
CA PRO A 100 8.80 8.67 21.51
C PRO A 100 9.33 7.76 22.63
N SER A 101 10.60 7.91 22.95
CA SER A 101 11.22 7.35 24.16
C SER A 101 10.56 7.99 25.39
N ALA A 102 9.73 7.21 26.07
CA ALA A 102 9.17 7.58 27.36
C ALA A 102 10.27 7.49 28.45
N SER A 103 10.78 8.65 28.86
CA SER A 103 11.47 8.99 30.12
C SER A 103 11.78 10.50 29.95
N GLU A 104 11.16 11.45 30.61
CA GLU A 104 11.13 11.66 32.07
C GLU A 104 9.84 12.40 32.48
N LEU A 105 9.34 12.05 33.68
CA LEU A 105 8.35 12.82 34.41
C LEU A 105 8.97 14.16 34.85
N GLU A 106 8.31 15.28 34.54
CA GLU A 106 8.00 16.27 35.58
C GLU A 106 6.58 16.82 35.35
N MET A 107 5.78 16.61 36.38
CA MET A 107 4.34 16.83 36.45
C MET A 107 4.09 18.29 36.80
N ARG A 108 3.49 19.07 35.89
CA ARG A 108 2.79 20.30 36.27
C ARG A 108 1.32 20.25 35.88
N LEU A 109 0.54 20.40 36.94
CA LEU A 109 -0.90 20.32 37.13
C LEU A 109 -1.65 21.42 36.36
N THR A 110 -2.48 21.04 35.39
CA THR A 110 -3.72 21.77 35.05
C THR A 110 -4.69 20.82 34.35
N ALA A 111 -5.88 20.69 34.94
CA ALA A 111 -6.94 19.78 34.55
C ALA A 111 -7.66 20.19 33.26
N VAL A 112 -7.80 19.27 32.31
CA VAL A 112 -8.88 19.25 31.30
C VAL A 112 -9.25 17.79 30.98
N LEU A 113 -10.56 17.58 30.78
CA LEU A 113 -11.35 16.34 30.63
C LEU A 113 -10.76 15.22 29.73
N PRO A 114 -11.21 13.94 29.94
CA PRO A 114 -10.61 12.77 29.33
C PRO A 114 -11.01 12.66 27.86
N VAL A 115 -10.05 12.76 26.95
CA VAL A 115 -10.23 12.25 25.59
C VAL A 115 -10.02 10.75 25.66
N LEU A 116 -11.10 9.99 25.46
CA LEU A 116 -11.05 8.54 25.24
C LEU A 116 -10.22 8.30 23.97
N ALA A 117 -8.94 8.02 24.13
CA ALA A 117 -8.07 7.58 23.06
C ALA A 117 -8.50 6.17 22.66
N THR A 118 -9.24 6.05 21.56
CA THR A 118 -9.49 4.77 20.91
C THR A 118 -8.15 4.19 20.51
N LEU A 119 -7.80 3.05 21.13
CA LEU A 119 -6.68 2.23 20.72
C LEU A 119 -6.92 1.82 19.25
N ALA A 120 -6.23 2.46 18.32
CA ALA A 120 -6.01 1.86 17.01
C ALA A 120 -5.19 0.60 17.25
N ALA A 121 -5.87 -0.54 17.36
CA ALA A 121 -5.22 -1.84 17.30
C ALA A 121 -4.58 -1.92 15.92
N SER A 122 -3.31 -1.54 15.81
CA SER A 122 -2.49 -1.92 14.67
C SER A 122 -2.52 -3.44 14.65
N ALA A 123 -3.30 -4.02 13.73
CA ALA A 123 -3.29 -5.44 13.45
C ALA A 123 -1.89 -5.78 12.94
N ARG A 124 -0.98 -6.06 13.88
CA ARG A 124 0.32 -6.63 13.57
C ARG A 124 0.02 -8.02 13.07
N ALA A 125 0.09 -8.17 11.75
CA ALA A 125 -0.01 -9.46 11.11
C ALA A 125 0.96 -10.41 11.83
N ALA A 126 0.44 -11.39 12.54
CA ALA A 126 1.25 -12.43 13.13
C ALA A 126 2.03 -13.08 11.98
N SER A 127 3.33 -13.27 12.14
CA SER A 127 4.19 -13.75 11.06
C SER A 127 4.80 -15.11 11.40
N GLY A 128 4.99 -15.96 10.39
CA GLY A 128 5.80 -17.18 10.51
C GLY A 128 5.08 -18.41 11.06
N TRP A 129 3.83 -18.68 10.67
CA TRP A 129 3.11 -19.87 11.14
C TRP A 129 3.73 -21.19 10.64
N ALA A 130 4.21 -21.24 9.39
CA ALA A 130 4.50 -22.50 8.70
C ALA A 130 5.68 -23.28 9.31
N SER A 131 6.56 -22.64 10.09
CA SER A 131 7.67 -23.31 10.78
C SER A 131 7.22 -24.18 11.96
N SER A 132 6.03 -23.90 12.50
CA SER A 132 5.48 -24.54 13.70
C SER A 132 4.18 -25.28 13.45
N CYS A 133 3.78 -25.42 12.18
CA CYS A 133 2.53 -26.02 11.77
C CYS A 133 2.74 -27.02 10.63
N THR A 134 1.90 -28.04 10.57
CA THR A 134 1.97 -29.11 9.57
C THR A 134 0.58 -29.55 9.10
N GLY A 135 0.54 -30.33 8.01
CA GLY A 135 -0.70 -30.91 7.49
C GLY A 135 -1.68 -29.88 6.91
N GLN A 136 -1.15 -28.76 6.44
CA GLN A 136 -1.91 -27.61 5.96
C GLN A 136 -2.77 -27.94 4.74
N LYS A 137 -4.03 -27.49 4.77
CA LYS A 137 -5.00 -27.67 3.69
C LYS A 137 -5.88 -26.43 3.56
N ILE A 138 -6.28 -26.11 2.34
CA ILE A 138 -7.28 -25.07 2.07
C ILE A 138 -8.57 -25.74 1.60
N SER A 139 -9.69 -25.35 2.20
CA SER A 139 -11.03 -25.71 1.75
C SER A 139 -11.92 -24.47 1.75
N GLY A 140 -12.36 -24.05 0.56
CA GLY A 140 -13.03 -22.77 0.38
C GLY A 140 -12.13 -21.62 0.85
N SER A 141 -12.57 -20.88 1.87
CA SER A 141 -11.80 -19.80 2.48
C SER A 141 -11.05 -20.17 3.76
N ILE A 142 -11.12 -21.42 4.18
CA ILE A 142 -10.56 -21.86 5.45
C ILE A 142 -9.22 -22.57 5.21
N LEU A 143 -8.17 -22.06 5.84
CA LEU A 143 -6.90 -22.77 6.02
C LEU A 143 -6.99 -23.57 7.32
N THR A 144 -6.76 -24.88 7.25
CA THR A 144 -6.62 -25.76 8.42
C THR A 144 -5.18 -26.23 8.53
N ALA A 145 -4.68 -26.36 9.75
CA ALA A 145 -3.35 -26.89 10.04
C ALA A 145 -3.27 -27.47 11.46
N ASN A 146 -2.19 -28.19 11.74
CA ASN A 146 -1.85 -28.70 13.06
C ASN A 146 -0.62 -27.95 13.58
N CYS A 147 -0.80 -27.10 14.59
CA CYS A 147 0.19 -26.13 15.06
C CYS A 147 0.67 -26.44 16.48
N ILE A 148 1.97 -26.25 16.73
CA ILE A 148 2.60 -26.47 18.04
C ILE A 148 2.18 -25.33 18.99
N ASN A 149 1.76 -25.68 20.20
CA ASN A 149 1.45 -24.73 21.27
C ASN A 149 2.65 -24.51 22.22
N SER A 150 2.49 -23.64 23.21
CA SER A 150 3.56 -23.30 24.18
C SER A 150 4.02 -24.50 25.03
N SER A 151 3.20 -25.53 25.17
CA SER A 151 3.55 -26.79 25.84
C SER A 151 4.27 -27.78 24.90
N GLY A 152 4.54 -27.40 23.65
CA GLY A 152 5.14 -28.28 22.64
C GLY A 152 4.17 -29.28 22.03
N LEU A 153 2.88 -29.21 22.35
CA LEU A 153 1.86 -30.13 21.83
C LEU A 153 1.24 -29.58 20.55
N THR A 154 0.92 -30.48 19.63
CA THR A 154 0.25 -30.14 18.38
C THR A 154 -1.25 -29.98 18.59
N THR A 155 -1.81 -28.87 18.13
CA THR A 155 -3.24 -28.52 18.21
C THR A 155 -3.79 -28.29 16.81
N ALA A 156 -4.92 -28.92 16.49
CA ALA A 156 -5.63 -28.63 15.24
C ALA A 156 -6.25 -27.23 15.31
N THR A 157 -6.04 -26.43 14.26
CA THR A 157 -6.49 -25.04 14.20
C THR A 157 -6.90 -24.67 12.78
N SER A 158 -7.67 -23.59 12.67
CA SER A 158 -8.14 -23.07 11.39
C SER A 158 -8.23 -21.56 11.42
N ILE A 159 -8.12 -20.96 10.24
CA ILE A 159 -8.29 -19.53 10.05
C ILE A 159 -9.01 -19.25 8.73
N ASN A 160 -9.84 -18.21 8.71
CA ASN A 160 -10.47 -17.73 7.50
C ASN A 160 -9.50 -16.82 6.75
N LEU A 161 -9.01 -17.24 5.59
CA LEU A 161 -8.05 -16.48 4.79
C LEU A 161 -8.59 -15.12 4.32
N ASN A 162 -9.91 -14.91 4.29
CA ASN A 162 -10.50 -13.60 3.99
C ASN A 162 -10.19 -12.54 5.05
N THR A 163 -9.74 -12.92 6.24
CA THR A 163 -9.32 -11.97 7.28
C THR A 163 -7.86 -11.55 7.12
N CYS A 164 -7.04 -12.32 6.39
CA CYS A 164 -5.59 -12.10 6.27
C CYS A 164 -5.12 -11.77 4.84
N LEU A 165 -5.92 -12.07 3.82
CA LEU A 165 -5.53 -11.94 2.41
C LEU A 165 -6.42 -10.95 1.66
N VAL A 166 -5.78 -10.18 0.78
CA VAL A 166 -6.37 -9.23 -0.18
C VAL A 166 -6.14 -9.70 -1.61
N ASN A 167 -7.06 -9.37 -2.52
CA ASN A 167 -6.84 -9.47 -3.96
C ASN A 167 -6.83 -8.07 -4.57
N VAL A 168 -5.72 -7.68 -5.18
CA VAL A 168 -5.54 -6.38 -5.83
C VAL A 168 -5.28 -6.64 -7.31
N PHE A 169 -6.31 -6.46 -8.15
CA PHE A 169 -6.24 -6.68 -9.60
C PHE A 169 -5.63 -8.03 -10.01
N GLY A 170 -5.99 -9.09 -9.30
CA GLY A 170 -5.53 -10.46 -9.55
C GLY A 170 -4.24 -10.82 -8.80
N GLN A 171 -3.60 -9.85 -8.16
CA GLN A 171 -2.44 -10.09 -7.31
C GLN A 171 -2.89 -10.40 -5.89
N LEU A 172 -2.54 -11.60 -5.43
CA LEU A 172 -2.82 -12.04 -4.07
C LEU A 172 -1.78 -11.45 -3.12
N GLY A 173 -2.23 -10.82 -2.04
CA GLY A 173 -1.37 -10.19 -1.04
C GLY A 173 -1.86 -10.40 0.38
N CYS A 174 -1.03 -9.99 1.33
CA CYS A 174 -1.39 -9.91 2.75
C CYS A 174 -2.13 -8.61 3.05
N GLY A 175 -3.22 -8.68 3.82
CA GLY A 175 -3.97 -7.51 4.26
C GLY A 175 -5.16 -7.87 5.15
N SER A 176 -5.44 -7.03 6.13
CA SER A 176 -6.54 -7.24 7.08
C SER A 176 -7.90 -7.10 6.40
N GLU A 177 -8.81 -8.04 6.68
CA GLU A 177 -10.18 -8.06 6.17
C GLU A 177 -10.31 -7.95 4.64
N GLY A 178 -9.30 -8.46 3.92
CA GLY A 178 -9.17 -8.25 2.49
C GLY A 178 -10.15 -9.01 1.59
N GLN A 179 -10.85 -10.00 2.14
CA GLN A 179 -11.88 -10.78 1.42
C GLN A 179 -11.40 -11.37 0.08
N ALA A 180 -10.11 -11.68 -0.06
CA ALA A 180 -9.52 -12.14 -1.31
C ALA A 180 -10.28 -13.30 -1.95
N LEU A 181 -10.74 -14.27 -1.16
CA LEU A 181 -11.36 -15.50 -1.64
C LEU A 181 -12.84 -15.30 -2.05
N LYS A 182 -13.38 -14.07 -1.98
CA LYS A 182 -14.60 -13.71 -2.72
C LYS A 182 -14.36 -13.62 -4.22
N THR A 183 -13.13 -13.29 -4.63
CA THR A 183 -12.75 -13.06 -6.03
C THR A 183 -11.62 -13.97 -6.50
N CYS A 184 -10.98 -14.70 -5.59
CA CYS A 184 -10.02 -15.76 -5.84
C CYS A 184 -10.63 -17.16 -5.67
N ASN A 185 -10.15 -18.12 -6.46
CA ASN A 185 -10.54 -19.52 -6.42
C ASN A 185 -9.30 -20.42 -6.70
N ASP A 186 -9.49 -21.73 -6.72
CA ASP A 186 -8.45 -22.73 -7.03
C ASP A 186 -7.17 -22.52 -6.19
N CYS A 187 -7.40 -22.23 -4.91
CA CYS A 187 -6.36 -21.94 -3.93
C CYS A 187 -5.69 -23.23 -3.44
N THR A 188 -4.37 -23.26 -3.48
CA THR A 188 -3.54 -24.34 -2.95
C THR A 188 -2.51 -23.76 -1.98
N VAL A 189 -2.13 -24.56 -0.98
CA VAL A 189 -1.06 -24.20 -0.04
C VAL A 189 0.07 -25.22 -0.14
N SER A 190 1.30 -24.73 -0.22
CA SER A 190 2.51 -25.54 -0.11
C SER A 190 3.47 -24.83 0.82
N SER A 191 3.83 -25.48 1.93
CA SER A 191 4.53 -24.83 3.04
C SER A 191 3.81 -23.53 3.46
N ALA A 192 4.48 -22.37 3.41
CA ALA A 192 3.89 -21.06 3.66
C ALA A 192 3.30 -20.37 2.42
N THR A 193 3.51 -20.90 1.21
CA THR A 193 3.08 -20.23 -0.02
C THR A 193 1.65 -20.61 -0.36
N ILE A 194 0.78 -19.61 -0.42
CA ILE A 194 -0.61 -19.75 -0.89
C ILE A 194 -0.66 -19.27 -2.33
N THR A 195 -1.17 -20.11 -3.22
CA THR A 195 -1.34 -19.79 -4.64
C THR A 195 -2.79 -19.91 -5.02
N CYS A 196 -3.36 -18.86 -5.59
CA CYS A 196 -4.76 -18.81 -6.03
C CYS A 196 -4.86 -18.28 -7.46
N SER A 197 -5.99 -18.54 -8.11
CA SER A 197 -6.40 -17.85 -9.34
C SER A 197 -7.35 -16.73 -8.95
N CYS A 198 -7.03 -15.47 -9.25
CA CYS A 198 -7.72 -14.29 -8.74
C CYS A 198 -8.22 -13.39 -9.88
N LEU A 199 -9.44 -12.84 -9.76
CA LEU A 199 -9.97 -11.90 -10.75
C LEU A 199 -9.12 -10.64 -10.84
N LYS A 200 -8.85 -10.20 -12.07
CA LYS A 200 -8.17 -8.93 -12.37
C LYS A 200 -9.10 -7.72 -12.30
N GLY A 201 -10.42 -7.92 -12.25
CA GLY A 201 -11.46 -6.87 -12.17
C GLY A 201 -12.36 -6.84 -13.41
N GLY A 202 -13.63 -6.44 -13.22
CA GLY A 202 -14.64 -6.12 -14.26
C GLY A 202 -15.12 -7.25 -15.19
N ASN A 203 -14.21 -8.13 -15.61
CA ASN A 203 -14.41 -9.27 -16.51
C ASN A 203 -14.07 -10.59 -15.80
N SER A 204 -14.26 -11.72 -16.49
CA SER A 204 -13.89 -13.05 -16.00
C SER A 204 -12.39 -13.36 -16.06
N ASP A 205 -11.54 -12.38 -16.39
CA ASP A 205 -10.10 -12.56 -16.52
C ASP A 205 -9.42 -12.79 -15.16
N ARG A 206 -8.58 -13.82 -15.10
CA ARG A 206 -7.90 -14.25 -13.86
C ARG A 206 -6.39 -14.19 -13.99
N LEU A 207 -5.72 -13.96 -12.88
CA LEU A 207 -4.27 -14.10 -12.70
C LEU A 207 -4.00 -15.20 -11.68
N ARG A 208 -3.11 -16.14 -11.99
CA ARG A 208 -2.59 -17.04 -10.97
C ARG A 208 -1.48 -16.32 -10.22
N SER A 209 -1.70 -16.08 -8.92
CA SER A 209 -0.81 -15.31 -8.05
C SER A 209 -0.52 -16.09 -6.78
N SER A 210 0.69 -15.89 -6.25
CA SER A 210 1.17 -16.52 -5.02
C SER A 210 1.55 -15.46 -3.99
N VAL A 211 1.34 -15.78 -2.72
CA VAL A 211 1.78 -14.96 -1.58
C VAL A 211 2.50 -15.84 -0.57
N ASP A 212 3.57 -15.33 0.03
CA ASP A 212 4.15 -15.93 1.23
C ASP A 212 3.29 -15.53 2.44
N SER A 213 2.49 -16.48 2.94
CA SER A 213 1.59 -16.25 4.06
C SER A 213 2.30 -16.15 5.40
N ASN A 214 3.59 -16.48 5.50
CA ASN A 214 4.36 -16.17 6.71
C ASN A 214 4.44 -14.66 6.97
N ASN A 215 4.18 -13.81 5.98
CA ASN A 215 4.17 -12.37 6.17
C ASN A 215 2.92 -11.86 6.88
N CYS A 216 1.86 -12.66 7.00
CA CYS A 216 0.62 -12.22 7.63
C CYS A 216 -0.19 -13.27 8.38
N ILE A 217 0.28 -14.51 8.43
CA ILE A 217 -0.28 -15.55 9.28
C ILE A 217 0.83 -16.03 10.22
N GLY A 218 0.48 -16.09 11.49
CA GLY A 218 1.32 -16.57 12.57
C GLY A 218 0.61 -17.62 13.40
N ASN A 219 1.38 -18.29 14.24
CA ASN A 219 0.87 -19.24 15.22
C ASN A 219 1.04 -18.65 16.63
N ARG A 220 -0.07 -18.38 17.31
CA ARG A 220 -0.11 -17.92 18.70
C ARG A 220 -0.61 -19.05 19.58
N ASN A 221 0.32 -19.74 20.25
CA ASN A 221 0.01 -20.82 21.19
C ASN A 221 -0.88 -21.94 20.60
N GLY A 222 -0.60 -22.36 19.37
CA GLY A 222 -1.38 -23.39 18.66
C GLY A 222 -2.59 -22.85 17.89
N ALA A 223 -2.88 -21.54 17.97
CA ALA A 223 -3.95 -20.90 17.20
C ALA A 223 -3.39 -20.08 16.03
N LEU A 224 -3.91 -20.33 14.82
CA LEU A 224 -3.59 -19.48 13.67
C LEU A 224 -4.21 -18.08 13.85
N THR A 225 -3.42 -17.07 13.55
CA THR A 225 -3.81 -15.65 13.65
C THR A 225 -3.25 -14.89 12.45
N CYS A 226 -4.00 -13.91 11.94
CA CYS A 226 -3.39 -12.68 11.46
C CYS A 226 -3.24 -11.74 12.67
#